data_AF-A0A951ZHE1-F1
#
_entry.id   AF-A0A951ZHE1-F1
#
_cell.length_a   1.000
_cell.length_b   1.000
_cell.length_c   1.000
_cell.angle_alpha   90.00
_cell.angle_beta   90.00
_cell.angle_gamma   90.00
#
_symmetry.space_group_name_H-M   'P 1'
#
loop_
_entity.id
_entity.type
_entity.pdbx_description
1 polymer ?
#
loop_
_entity_poly.entity_id
_entity_poly.type
_entity_poly.pdbx_seq_one_letter_code
_entity_poly.pdbx_strand_id
1 'polypeptide(L)'
;MSEKIGTLNRELSWLAFNSRVLHEAADARTPLLERLKFLSIVSTNLDEFYMVRVAGVRRQVAAGFGKVGRDGVAPAELLDRIDEQVRAMVAEQTRILEEEVLPELATQGVRLLRIADLDADERLSVDGFFDAQVFPVLTPLAVDPGHPFPYISNLSLSLAVELREPETGIEHFARVKVPKSLPRWVPVRPLQFLPLEELIGAHLGRLFPGMEITGYHTFRITRF
;
A
#
# COMPACT_ATOMS: atom_id res chain seq x y z
N MET A 1 43.22 -11.69 -23.91
CA MET A 1 42.20 -10.72 -23.47
C MET A 1 41.39 -11.39 -22.39
N SER A 2 41.49 -10.90 -21.15
CA SER A 2 40.73 -11.45 -20.02
C SER A 2 39.24 -11.20 -20.24
N GLU A 3 38.47 -12.26 -20.38
CA GLU A 3 37.01 -12.23 -20.42
C GLU A 3 36.55 -11.66 -19.08
N LYS A 4 36.03 -10.43 -19.07
CA LYS A 4 35.49 -9.81 -17.85
C LYS A 4 34.31 -10.68 -17.42
N ILE A 5 34.52 -11.50 -16.39
CA ILE A 5 33.44 -12.14 -15.64
C ILE A 5 32.47 -11.02 -15.24
N GLY A 6 31.30 -10.98 -15.90
CA GLY A 6 30.30 -9.94 -15.69
C GLY A 6 29.91 -9.94 -14.23
N THR A 7 30.26 -8.89 -13.50
CA THR A 7 29.88 -8.77 -12.09
C THR A 7 28.39 -8.42 -12.05
N LEU A 8 27.58 -9.20 -11.34
CA LEU A 8 26.14 -8.94 -11.24
C LEU A 8 25.91 -7.58 -10.53
N ASN A 9 25.01 -6.75 -11.05
CA ASN A 9 24.61 -5.51 -10.38
C ASN A 9 24.00 -5.83 -9.01
N ARG A 10 24.45 -5.15 -7.95
CA ARG A 10 24.01 -5.43 -6.57
C ARG A 10 22.50 -5.23 -6.37
N GLU A 11 21.92 -4.21 -7.01
CA GLU A 11 20.51 -3.87 -6.84
C GLU A 11 19.62 -4.83 -7.62
N LEU A 12 20.01 -5.21 -8.83
CA LEU A 12 19.33 -6.27 -9.59
C LEU A 12 19.47 -7.65 -8.92
N SER A 13 20.62 -7.92 -8.30
CA SER A 13 20.83 -9.14 -7.50
C SER A 13 19.88 -9.19 -6.30
N TRP A 14 19.65 -8.04 -5.68
CA TRP A 14 18.72 -7.91 -4.56
C TRP A 14 17.27 -8.14 -5.03
N LEU A 15 16.87 -7.58 -6.18
CA LEU A 15 15.55 -7.84 -6.76
C LEU A 15 15.37 -9.33 -7.08
N ALA A 16 16.39 -9.99 -7.66
CA ALA A 16 16.37 -11.43 -7.89
C ALA A 16 16.25 -12.26 -6.60
N PHE A 17 16.80 -11.77 -5.48
CA PHE A 17 16.54 -12.37 -4.17
C PHE A 17 15.07 -12.23 -3.78
N ASN A 18 14.50 -11.03 -3.90
CA ASN A 18 13.10 -10.81 -3.54
C ASN A 18 12.12 -11.58 -4.45
N SER A 19 12.48 -11.80 -5.72
CA SER A 19 11.75 -12.71 -6.63
C SER A 19 11.70 -14.15 -6.11
N ARG A 20 12.78 -14.64 -5.47
CA ARG A 20 12.76 -15.97 -4.85
C ARG A 20 11.87 -16.02 -3.61
N VAL A 21 11.77 -14.91 -2.86
CA VAL A 21 10.81 -14.80 -1.75
C VAL A 21 9.36 -14.83 -2.30
N LEU A 22 9.10 -14.16 -3.43
CA LEU A 22 7.80 -14.22 -4.10
C LEU A 22 7.48 -15.63 -4.60
N HIS A 23 8.48 -16.39 -5.05
CA HIS A 23 8.30 -17.79 -5.47
C HIS A 23 7.73 -18.66 -4.35
N GLU A 24 8.12 -18.45 -3.09
CA GLU A 24 7.55 -19.18 -1.95
C GLU A 24 6.05 -18.92 -1.76
N ALA A 25 5.55 -17.74 -2.16
CA ALA A 25 4.11 -17.44 -2.18
C ALA A 25 3.37 -18.09 -3.36
N ALA A 26 4.05 -18.27 -4.49
CA ALA A 26 3.50 -18.94 -5.68
C ALA A 26 3.49 -20.47 -5.56
N ASP A 27 4.33 -21.04 -4.69
CA ASP A 27 4.46 -22.48 -4.54
C ASP A 27 3.27 -23.09 -3.76
N ALA A 28 2.47 -23.92 -4.42
CA ALA A 28 1.34 -24.62 -3.82
C ALA A 28 1.75 -25.63 -2.73
N ARG A 29 3.04 -26.00 -2.62
CA ARG A 29 3.57 -26.82 -1.54
C ARG A 29 3.71 -26.03 -0.23
N THR A 30 3.78 -24.71 -0.31
CA THR A 30 3.83 -23.83 0.85
C THR A 30 2.44 -23.74 1.49
N PRO A 31 2.32 -23.91 2.82
CA PRO A 31 1.03 -23.75 3.50
C PRO A 31 0.39 -22.39 3.20
N LEU A 32 -0.94 -22.37 3.00
CA LEU A 32 -1.67 -21.19 2.51
C LEU A 32 -1.43 -19.90 3.30
N LEU A 33 -1.42 -19.97 4.63
CA LEU A 33 -1.12 -18.78 5.46
C LEU A 33 0.35 -18.35 5.38
N GLU A 34 1.27 -19.28 5.15
CA GLU A 34 2.67 -18.93 4.88
C GLU A 34 2.83 -18.28 3.50
N ARG A 35 2.05 -18.70 2.48
CA ARG A 35 2.00 -18.01 1.18
C ARG A 35 1.57 -16.55 1.35
N LEU A 36 0.49 -16.30 2.11
CA LEU A 36 0.04 -14.93 2.44
C LEU A 36 1.13 -14.12 3.16
N LYS A 37 1.84 -14.75 4.10
CA LYS A 37 2.95 -14.12 4.83
C LYS A 37 4.14 -13.80 3.92
N PHE A 38 4.49 -14.67 2.98
CA PHE A 38 5.51 -14.39 1.98
C PHE A 38 5.14 -13.20 1.10
N LEU A 39 3.88 -13.06 0.68
CA LEU A 39 3.41 -11.86 0.00
C LEU A 39 3.66 -10.60 0.85
N SER A 40 3.32 -10.63 2.15
CA SER A 40 3.63 -9.51 3.06
C SER A 40 5.13 -9.21 3.17
N ILE A 41 5.97 -10.25 3.22
CA ILE A 41 7.43 -10.11 3.29
C ILE A 41 7.96 -9.46 2.01
N VAL A 42 7.49 -9.88 0.83
CA VAL A 42 7.89 -9.28 -0.47
C VAL A 42 7.62 -7.79 -0.49
N SER A 43 6.42 -7.34 -0.07
CA SER A 43 6.09 -5.92 0.00
C SER A 43 6.94 -5.15 1.03
N THR A 44 7.25 -5.78 2.17
CA THR A 44 8.07 -5.17 3.22
C THR A 44 9.51 -4.99 2.76
N ASN A 45 10.07 -6.00 2.09
CA ASN A 45 11.38 -5.93 1.47
C ASN A 45 11.42 -4.84 0.40
N LEU A 46 10.40 -4.74 -0.46
CA LEU A 46 10.32 -3.69 -1.48
C LEU A 46 10.27 -2.29 -0.84
N ASP A 47 9.51 -2.10 0.24
CA ASP A 47 9.50 -0.83 0.98
C ASP A 47 10.93 -0.45 1.42
N GLU A 48 11.68 -1.36 2.03
CA GLU A 48 13.08 -1.13 2.43
C GLU A 48 13.99 -0.84 1.23
N PHE A 49 13.84 -1.60 0.14
CA PHE A 49 14.62 -1.42 -1.09
C PHE A 49 14.44 -0.02 -1.67
N TYR A 50 13.21 0.50 -1.73
CA TYR A 50 12.96 1.85 -2.19
C TYR A 50 13.53 2.91 -1.26
N MET A 51 13.33 2.75 0.06
CA MET A 51 13.79 3.71 1.05
C MET A 51 15.33 3.82 1.12
N VAL A 52 16.05 2.73 0.89
CA VAL A 52 17.51 2.69 1.07
C VAL A 52 18.27 2.63 -0.24
N ARG A 53 17.93 1.69 -1.12
CA ARG A 53 18.74 1.35 -2.31
C ARG A 53 18.39 2.23 -3.50
N VAL A 54 17.10 2.32 -3.85
CA VAL A 54 16.64 3.21 -4.93
C VAL A 54 16.98 4.66 -4.61
N ALA A 55 16.84 5.05 -3.33
CA ALA A 55 17.31 6.34 -2.81
C ALA A 55 18.76 6.65 -3.19
N GLY A 56 19.67 5.69 -2.94
CA GLY A 56 21.09 5.82 -3.25
C GLY A 56 21.32 6.00 -4.75
N VAL A 57 20.66 5.21 -5.59
CA VAL A 57 20.75 5.32 -7.05
C VAL A 57 20.21 6.67 -7.54
N ARG A 58 19.09 7.16 -7.00
CA ARG A 58 18.53 8.48 -7.36
C ARG A 58 19.46 9.64 -6.99
N ARG A 59 20.16 9.56 -5.85
CA ARG A 59 21.20 10.54 -5.48
C ARG A 59 22.38 10.51 -6.45
N GLN A 60 22.76 9.33 -6.95
CA GLN A 60 23.81 9.21 -7.95
C GLN A 60 23.42 9.87 -9.28
N VAL A 61 22.17 9.67 -9.72
CA VAL A 61 21.62 10.36 -10.91
C VAL A 61 21.63 11.87 -10.72
N ALA A 62 21.13 12.37 -9.57
CA ALA A 62 21.08 13.80 -9.27
C ALA A 62 22.48 14.46 -9.22
N ALA A 63 23.50 13.71 -8.80
CA ALA A 63 24.89 14.16 -8.80
C ALA A 63 25.55 14.12 -10.19
N GLY A 64 24.84 13.68 -11.23
CA GLY A 64 25.35 13.59 -12.60
C GLY A 64 26.39 12.49 -12.79
N PHE A 65 26.38 11.46 -11.95
CA PHE A 65 27.31 10.34 -12.13
C PHE A 65 27.01 9.57 -13.43
N GLY A 66 28.05 9.32 -14.22
CA GLY A 66 28.00 8.50 -15.43
C GLY A 66 27.96 7.00 -15.11
N LYS A 67 28.62 6.16 -15.91
CA LYS A 67 28.71 4.71 -15.63
C LYS A 67 29.45 4.48 -14.30
N VAL A 68 28.72 4.07 -13.26
CA VAL A 68 29.23 3.83 -11.91
C VAL A 68 28.98 2.38 -11.55
N GLY A 69 30.05 1.63 -11.24
CA GLY A 69 29.96 0.22 -10.84
C GLY A 69 30.87 -0.69 -11.66
N ARG A 70 31.08 -1.92 -11.17
CA ARG A 70 31.91 -2.94 -11.84
C ARG A 70 31.24 -3.52 -13.09
N ASP A 71 29.92 -3.39 -13.17
CA ASP A 71 29.04 -3.82 -14.27
C ASP A 71 28.92 -2.77 -15.39
N GLY A 72 29.32 -1.52 -15.14
CA GLY A 72 29.36 -0.45 -16.15
C GLY A 72 27.99 0.10 -16.55
N VAL A 73 26.95 -0.14 -15.75
CA VAL A 73 25.58 0.38 -15.98
C VAL A 73 25.50 1.82 -15.45
N ALA A 74 24.84 2.72 -16.19
CA ALA A 74 24.60 4.07 -15.71
C ALA A 74 23.48 4.09 -14.64
N PRO A 75 23.55 4.93 -13.59
CA PRO A 75 22.51 5.00 -12.56
C PRO A 75 21.10 5.25 -13.10
N ALA A 76 20.95 6.06 -14.15
CA ALA A 76 19.64 6.30 -14.79
C ALA A 76 19.10 5.02 -15.44
N GLU A 77 19.93 4.34 -16.23
CA GLU A 77 19.60 3.04 -16.84
C GLU A 77 19.31 1.97 -15.78
N LEU A 78 20.00 2.01 -14.64
CA LEU A 78 19.73 1.11 -13.53
C LEU A 78 18.35 1.36 -12.91
N LEU A 79 17.92 2.62 -12.79
CA LEU A 79 16.56 2.94 -12.31
C LEU A 79 15.48 2.41 -13.25
N ASP A 80 15.68 2.53 -14.56
CA ASP A 80 14.73 2.02 -15.56
C ASP A 80 14.60 0.50 -15.45
N ARG A 81 15.73 -0.21 -15.35
CA ARG A 81 15.75 -1.68 -15.15
C ARG A 81 15.12 -2.10 -13.83
N ILE A 82 15.31 -1.32 -12.76
CA ILE A 82 14.67 -1.55 -11.46
C ILE A 82 13.15 -1.39 -11.59
N ASP A 83 12.67 -0.32 -12.23
CA ASP A 83 11.24 -0.04 -12.37
C ASP A 83 10.54 -1.15 -13.16
N GLU A 84 11.13 -1.61 -14.26
CA GLU A 84 10.62 -2.73 -15.06
C GLU A 84 10.49 -4.01 -14.22
N GLN A 85 11.54 -4.40 -13.50
CA GLN A 85 11.54 -5.62 -12.69
C GLN A 85 10.56 -5.53 -11.50
N VAL A 86 10.47 -4.38 -10.84
CA VAL A 86 9.53 -4.18 -9.74
C VAL A 86 8.09 -4.23 -10.24
N ARG A 87 7.76 -3.59 -11.37
CA ARG A 87 6.41 -3.65 -11.96
C ARG A 87 5.99 -5.09 -12.25
N ALA A 88 6.88 -5.87 -12.87
CA ALA A 88 6.62 -7.28 -13.14
C ALA A 88 6.41 -8.08 -11.83
N MET A 89 7.24 -7.85 -10.82
CA MET A 89 7.14 -8.51 -9.51
C MET A 89 5.84 -8.16 -8.79
N VAL A 90 5.43 -6.89 -8.78
CA VAL A 90 4.18 -6.43 -8.15
C VAL A 90 2.97 -6.97 -8.89
N ALA A 91 2.99 -7.00 -10.23
CA ALA A 91 1.91 -7.58 -11.01
C ALA A 91 1.70 -9.07 -10.68
N GLU A 92 2.79 -9.84 -10.61
CA GLU A 92 2.72 -11.25 -10.23
C GLU A 92 2.29 -11.44 -8.77
N GLN A 93 2.76 -10.58 -7.86
CA GLN A 93 2.33 -10.58 -6.46
C GLN A 93 0.81 -10.37 -6.34
N THR A 94 0.26 -9.39 -7.07
CA THR A 94 -1.19 -9.11 -7.10
C THR A 94 -1.95 -10.31 -7.67
N ARG A 95 -1.47 -10.89 -8.77
CA ARG A 95 -2.09 -12.07 -9.38
C ARG A 95 -2.16 -13.24 -8.39
N ILE A 96 -1.05 -13.58 -7.73
CA ILE A 96 -1.02 -14.65 -6.71
C ILE A 96 -1.99 -14.33 -5.55
N LEU A 97 -2.01 -13.08 -5.09
CA LEU A 97 -2.90 -12.69 -3.99
C LEU A 97 -4.37 -12.83 -4.36
N GLU A 98 -4.78 -12.25 -5.50
CA GLU A 98 -6.18 -12.09 -5.88
C GLU A 98 -6.77 -13.33 -6.55
N GLU A 99 -5.99 -14.05 -7.34
CA GLU A 99 -6.47 -15.17 -8.14
C GLU A 99 -6.23 -16.54 -7.48
N GLU A 100 -5.33 -16.62 -6.49
CA GLU A 100 -4.99 -17.89 -5.82
C GLU A 100 -5.22 -17.82 -4.31
N VAL A 101 -4.47 -16.98 -3.59
CA VAL A 101 -4.42 -17.01 -2.12
C VAL A 101 -5.74 -16.58 -1.48
N LEU A 102 -6.32 -15.44 -1.89
CA LEU A 102 -7.60 -14.99 -1.34
C LEU A 102 -8.76 -15.93 -1.67
N PRO A 103 -8.91 -16.43 -2.91
CA PRO A 103 -9.92 -17.45 -3.23
C PRO A 103 -9.76 -18.73 -2.41
N GLU A 104 -8.54 -19.27 -2.27
CA GLU A 104 -8.28 -20.47 -1.46
C GLU A 104 -8.64 -20.23 0.02
N LEU A 105 -8.26 -19.08 0.58
CA LEU A 105 -8.62 -18.68 1.95
C LEU A 105 -10.13 -18.61 2.15
N ALA A 106 -10.85 -18.10 1.15
CA ALA A 106 -12.31 -18.00 1.19
C ALA A 106 -13.00 -19.37 1.24
N THR A 107 -12.40 -20.43 0.65
CA THR A 107 -12.89 -21.81 0.78
C THR A 107 -12.77 -22.36 2.20
N GLN A 108 -11.80 -21.85 2.96
CA GLN A 108 -11.56 -22.18 4.37
C GLN A 108 -12.32 -21.25 5.33
N GLY A 109 -13.19 -20.38 4.81
CA GLY A 109 -13.97 -19.42 5.58
C GLY A 109 -13.26 -18.12 5.95
N VAL A 110 -11.99 -17.95 5.57
CA VAL A 110 -11.22 -16.72 5.80
C VAL A 110 -11.55 -15.70 4.70
N ARG A 111 -12.16 -14.56 5.05
CA ARG A 111 -12.61 -13.58 4.06
C ARG A 111 -12.27 -12.15 4.46
N LEU A 112 -11.90 -11.35 3.45
CA LEU A 112 -11.90 -9.90 3.55
C LEU A 112 -13.25 -9.41 3.01
N LEU A 113 -14.07 -8.85 3.89
CA LEU A 113 -15.39 -8.33 3.57
C LEU A 113 -15.28 -6.88 3.11
N ARG A 114 -16.29 -6.47 2.36
CA ARG A 114 -16.60 -5.08 2.07
C ARG A 114 -17.76 -4.61 2.93
N ILE A 115 -17.93 -3.30 2.98
CA ILE A 115 -19.08 -2.68 3.63
C ILE A 115 -20.42 -3.18 3.05
N ALA A 116 -20.44 -3.49 1.74
CA ALA A 116 -21.61 -4.01 1.06
C ALA A 116 -21.94 -5.48 1.40
N ASP A 117 -21.00 -6.20 2.04
CA ASP A 117 -21.17 -7.63 2.39
C ASP A 117 -21.76 -7.84 3.80
N LEU A 118 -22.00 -6.75 4.54
CA LEU A 118 -22.52 -6.75 5.91
C LEU A 118 -24.04 -6.75 5.91
N ASP A 119 -24.64 -7.52 6.82
CA ASP A 119 -26.06 -7.35 7.15
C ASP A 119 -26.28 -6.17 8.12
N ALA A 120 -27.54 -5.94 8.50
CA ALA A 120 -27.91 -4.80 9.34
C ALA A 120 -27.31 -4.87 10.76
N ASP A 121 -27.25 -6.06 11.35
CA ASP A 121 -26.75 -6.24 12.73
C ASP A 121 -25.23 -6.10 12.77
N GLU A 122 -24.55 -6.65 11.77
CA GLU A 122 -23.11 -6.52 11.61
C GLU A 122 -22.72 -5.08 11.29
N ARG A 123 -23.52 -4.41 10.45
CA ARG A 123 -23.32 -2.99 10.17
C ARG A 123 -23.42 -2.16 11.44
N LEU A 124 -24.46 -2.40 12.25
CA LEU A 124 -24.64 -1.74 13.53
C LEU A 124 -23.44 -2.00 14.47
N SER A 125 -22.89 -3.21 14.46
CA SER A 125 -21.72 -3.58 15.26
C SER A 125 -20.46 -2.80 14.85
N VAL A 126 -20.12 -2.77 13.56
CA VAL A 126 -18.92 -2.06 13.08
C VAL A 126 -19.08 -0.55 13.17
N ASP A 127 -20.30 -0.01 13.04
CA ASP A 127 -20.60 1.41 13.24
C ASP A 127 -20.41 1.79 14.73
N GLY A 128 -20.85 0.93 15.65
CA GLY A 128 -20.59 1.10 17.08
C GLY A 128 -19.10 1.07 17.43
N PHE A 129 -18.32 0.18 16.80
CA PHE A 129 -16.86 0.18 16.91
C PHE A 129 -16.24 1.46 16.33
N PHE A 130 -16.72 1.94 15.18
CA PHE A 130 -16.27 3.18 14.59
C PHE A 130 -16.45 4.36 15.56
N ASP A 131 -17.64 4.52 16.12
CA ASP A 131 -17.94 5.64 17.02
C ASP A 131 -17.15 5.59 18.33
N ALA A 132 -17.04 4.41 18.93
CA ALA A 132 -16.40 4.26 20.23
C ALA A 132 -14.87 4.33 20.16
N GLN A 133 -14.25 3.84 19.08
CA GLN A 133 -12.80 3.62 19.04
C GLN A 133 -12.09 4.28 17.86
N VAL A 134 -12.72 4.32 16.66
CA VAL A 134 -12.07 4.82 15.44
C VAL A 134 -12.19 6.33 15.34
N PHE A 135 -13.41 6.87 15.37
CA PHE A 135 -13.70 8.29 15.19
C PHE A 135 -12.88 9.20 16.13
N PRO A 136 -12.73 8.91 17.45
CA PRO A 136 -12.00 9.78 18.36
C PRO A 136 -10.52 9.95 18.05
N VAL A 137 -9.93 9.03 17.27
CA VAL A 137 -8.50 9.07 16.91
C VAL A 137 -8.26 9.52 15.47
N LEU A 138 -9.32 9.85 14.72
CA LEU A 138 -9.20 10.41 13.38
C LEU A 138 -8.98 11.92 13.45
N THR A 139 -8.09 12.41 12.59
CA THR A 139 -7.86 13.84 12.41
C THR A 139 -7.87 14.13 10.91
N PRO A 140 -9.00 14.64 10.36
CA PRO A 140 -9.05 15.05 8.96
C PRO A 140 -8.18 16.28 8.74
N LEU A 141 -7.49 16.33 7.61
CA LEU A 141 -6.68 17.47 7.18
C LEU A 141 -7.18 17.96 5.83
N ALA A 142 -7.90 19.08 5.81
CA ALA A 142 -8.31 19.75 4.58
C ALA A 142 -7.10 20.41 3.89
N VAL A 143 -7.14 20.47 2.57
CA VAL A 143 -6.16 21.14 1.72
C VAL A 143 -6.86 22.26 0.99
N ASP A 144 -6.40 23.49 1.21
CA ASP A 144 -6.93 24.71 0.60
C ASP A 144 -5.80 25.75 0.48
N PRO A 145 -6.01 26.91 -0.16
CA PRO A 145 -4.95 27.93 -0.31
C PRO A 145 -4.35 28.44 1.01
N GLY A 146 -5.10 28.38 2.12
CA GLY A 146 -4.64 28.69 3.47
C GLY A 146 -3.99 27.51 4.19
N HIS A 147 -4.27 26.27 3.77
CA HIS A 147 -3.76 25.02 4.33
C HIS A 147 -3.07 24.18 3.25
N PRO A 148 -1.75 24.37 3.02
CA PRO A 148 -1.03 23.63 1.99
C PRO A 148 -1.02 22.12 2.28
N PHE A 149 -0.80 21.33 1.23
CA PHE A 149 -0.85 19.88 1.31
C PHE A 149 0.00 19.33 2.49
N PRO A 150 -0.59 18.54 3.40
CA PRO A 150 0.06 18.20 4.66
C PRO A 150 1.24 17.25 4.46
N TYR A 151 2.17 17.26 5.42
CA TYR A 151 3.20 16.24 5.47
C TYR A 151 2.59 14.84 5.65
N ILE A 152 2.85 13.95 4.69
CA ILE A 152 2.43 12.56 4.74
C ILE A 152 3.52 11.71 5.38
N SER A 153 3.20 11.11 6.52
CA SER A 153 4.04 10.14 7.22
C SER A 153 4.43 8.99 6.29
N ASN A 154 5.72 8.63 6.27
CA ASN A 154 6.25 7.54 5.46
C ASN A 154 5.52 6.21 5.76
N LEU A 155 5.21 5.45 4.70
CA LEU A 155 4.50 4.16 4.77
C LEU A 155 3.20 4.21 5.58
N SER A 156 2.53 5.37 5.61
CA SER A 156 1.23 5.52 6.26
C SER A 156 0.13 5.38 5.23
N LEU A 157 -0.76 4.42 5.44
CA LEU A 157 -2.02 4.35 4.70
C LEU A 157 -2.85 5.60 5.03
N SER A 158 -3.46 6.20 4.02
CA SER A 158 -4.30 7.38 4.12
C SER A 158 -5.39 7.33 3.05
N LEU A 159 -6.50 8.00 3.31
CA LEU A 159 -7.56 8.26 2.34
C LEU A 159 -7.35 9.68 1.80
N ALA A 160 -7.36 9.80 0.48
CA ALA A 160 -7.57 11.02 -0.27
C ALA A 160 -9.07 11.17 -0.46
N VAL A 161 -9.67 12.25 0.04
CA VAL A 161 -11.11 12.46 0.07
C VAL A 161 -11.43 13.67 -0.80
N GLU A 162 -12.33 13.46 -1.75
CA GLU A 162 -12.86 14.49 -2.62
C GLU A 162 -14.17 14.99 -2.02
N LEU A 163 -14.23 16.29 -1.81
CA LEU A 163 -15.32 16.99 -1.14
C LEU A 163 -15.89 18.05 -2.07
N ARG A 164 -17.20 18.28 -1.99
CA ARG A 164 -17.86 19.40 -2.67
C ARG A 164 -18.69 20.19 -1.67
N GLU A 165 -18.52 21.50 -1.67
CA GLU A 165 -19.38 22.41 -0.90
C GLU A 165 -20.75 22.51 -1.58
N PRO A 166 -21.86 22.11 -0.94
CA PRO A 166 -23.16 22.03 -1.62
C PRO A 166 -23.71 23.37 -2.12
N GLU A 167 -23.39 24.47 -1.43
CA GLU A 167 -23.93 25.81 -1.75
C GLU A 167 -23.20 26.47 -2.92
N THR A 168 -21.88 26.32 -2.99
CA THR A 168 -21.03 27.02 -3.98
C THR A 168 -20.60 26.10 -5.12
N GLY A 169 -20.65 24.79 -4.92
CA GLY A 169 -20.10 23.78 -5.83
C GLY A 169 -18.58 23.71 -5.83
N ILE A 170 -17.89 24.42 -4.93
CA ILE A 170 -16.42 24.41 -4.86
C ILE A 170 -15.94 23.04 -4.41
N GLU A 171 -14.96 22.50 -5.14
CA GLU A 171 -14.31 21.24 -4.81
C GLU A 171 -13.16 21.46 -3.82
N HIS A 172 -13.08 20.57 -2.84
CA HIS A 172 -12.02 20.54 -1.84
C HIS A 172 -11.40 19.17 -1.78
N PHE A 173 -10.16 19.14 -1.32
CA PHE A 173 -9.44 17.92 -1.04
C PHE A 173 -9.19 17.79 0.46
N ALA A 174 -9.38 16.61 1.01
CA ALA A 174 -8.98 16.31 2.37
C ALA A 174 -8.22 15.00 2.45
N ARG A 175 -7.41 14.88 3.49
CA ARG A 175 -6.65 13.68 3.80
C ARG A 175 -7.05 13.16 5.17
N VAL A 176 -7.39 11.87 5.23
CA VAL A 176 -7.65 11.17 6.49
C VAL A 176 -6.60 10.08 6.66
N LYS A 177 -5.85 10.11 7.77
CA LYS A 177 -4.83 9.10 8.06
C LYS A 177 -5.50 7.87 8.68
N VAL A 178 -5.18 6.67 8.18
CA VAL A 178 -5.60 5.43 8.84
C VAL A 178 -4.72 5.23 10.09
N PRO A 179 -5.31 5.15 11.30
CA PRO A 179 -4.55 5.11 12.54
C PRO A 179 -3.85 3.76 12.71
N LYS A 180 -2.52 3.79 12.97
CA LYS A 180 -1.73 2.57 13.24
C LYS A 180 -1.91 2.04 14.68
N SER A 181 -2.55 2.81 15.55
CA SER A 181 -2.87 2.41 16.93
C SER A 181 -4.01 1.39 17.01
N LEU A 182 -4.75 1.21 15.91
CA LEU A 182 -5.86 0.26 15.80
C LEU A 182 -5.49 -0.87 14.82
N PRO A 183 -6.07 -2.08 14.99
CA PRO A 183 -5.88 -3.14 14.03
C PRO A 183 -6.48 -2.75 12.67
N ARG A 184 -5.73 -2.97 11.59
CA ARG A 184 -6.23 -2.72 10.22
C ARG A 184 -7.38 -3.66 9.85
N TRP A 185 -7.39 -4.87 10.38
CA TRP A 185 -8.40 -5.88 10.07
C TRP A 185 -9.43 -5.94 11.20
N VAL A 186 -10.59 -5.31 10.99
CA VAL A 186 -11.69 -5.26 11.97
C VAL A 186 -12.46 -6.58 11.89
N PRO A 187 -12.51 -7.39 12.95
CA PRO A 187 -13.26 -8.65 12.92
C PRO A 187 -14.77 -8.35 12.87
N VAL A 188 -15.46 -9.00 11.94
CA VAL A 188 -16.93 -8.92 11.78
C VAL A 188 -17.57 -10.23 12.22
N ARG A 189 -17.02 -11.35 11.71
CA ARG A 189 -17.41 -12.73 12.05
C ARG A 189 -16.13 -13.54 12.33
N PRO A 190 -16.21 -14.77 12.87
CA PRO A 190 -15.05 -15.64 12.93
C PRO A 190 -14.36 -15.76 11.57
N LEU A 191 -13.08 -15.41 11.52
CA LEU A 191 -12.23 -15.43 10.31
C LEU A 191 -12.66 -14.48 9.18
N GLN A 192 -13.58 -13.54 9.41
CA GLN A 192 -13.99 -12.56 8.40
C GLN A 192 -13.77 -11.14 8.89
N PHE A 193 -13.07 -10.35 8.08
CA PHE A 193 -12.50 -9.08 8.49
C PHE A 193 -12.86 -7.97 7.50
N LEU A 194 -13.18 -6.79 8.02
CA LEU A 194 -13.35 -5.57 7.25
C LEU A 194 -12.06 -4.73 7.33
N PRO A 195 -11.54 -4.19 6.21
CA PRO A 195 -10.43 -3.25 6.25
C PRO A 195 -10.84 -1.95 6.97
N LEU A 196 -9.99 -1.47 7.89
CA LEU A 196 -10.25 -0.26 8.65
C LEU A 196 -10.41 0.98 7.75
N GLU A 197 -9.64 1.06 6.67
CA GLU A 197 -9.77 2.10 5.66
C GLU A 197 -11.16 2.13 5.00
N GLU A 198 -11.82 0.99 4.83
CA GLU A 198 -13.15 0.90 4.23
C GLU A 198 -14.22 1.33 5.23
N LEU A 199 -14.06 0.96 6.51
CA LEU A 199 -14.90 1.44 7.60
C LEU A 199 -14.82 2.97 7.75
N ILE A 200 -13.61 3.53 7.67
CA ILE A 200 -13.41 4.99 7.68
C ILE A 200 -14.07 5.63 6.44
N GLY A 201 -13.86 5.03 5.26
CA GLY A 201 -14.46 5.47 3.99
C GLY A 201 -15.98 5.56 4.05
N ALA A 202 -16.63 4.56 4.64
CA ALA A 202 -18.09 4.52 4.80
C ALA A 202 -18.65 5.58 5.78
N HIS A 203 -17.79 6.20 6.59
CA HIS A 203 -18.17 7.19 7.60
C HIS A 203 -17.57 8.58 7.35
N LEU A 204 -17.01 8.84 6.16
CA LEU A 204 -16.40 10.13 5.84
C LEU A 204 -17.35 11.33 6.06
N GLY A 205 -18.65 11.16 5.83
CA GLY A 205 -19.64 12.21 6.09
C GLY A 205 -19.69 12.69 7.55
N ARG A 206 -19.27 11.87 8.52
CA ARG A 206 -19.15 12.28 9.93
C ARG A 206 -17.92 13.15 10.19
N LEU A 207 -16.86 12.99 9.40
CA LEU A 207 -15.64 13.78 9.51
C LEU A 207 -15.75 15.14 8.82
N PHE A 208 -16.64 15.25 7.83
CA PHE A 208 -16.83 16.45 7.01
C PHE A 208 -18.31 16.88 7.01
N PRO A 209 -18.85 17.31 8.17
CA PRO A 209 -20.24 17.74 8.26
C PRO A 209 -20.50 18.93 7.34
N GLY A 210 -21.61 18.88 6.59
CA GLY A 210 -21.99 19.93 5.64
C GLY A 210 -21.32 19.85 4.27
N MET A 211 -20.35 18.95 4.08
CA MET A 211 -19.72 18.70 2.78
C MET A 211 -20.33 17.46 2.11
N GLU A 212 -20.42 17.49 0.79
CA GLU A 212 -20.73 16.30 -0.01
C GLU A 212 -19.45 15.52 -0.27
N ILE A 213 -19.45 14.20 0.02
CA ILE A 213 -18.34 13.32 -0.34
C ILE A 213 -18.55 12.83 -1.77
N THR A 214 -17.72 13.26 -2.72
CA THR A 214 -17.83 12.84 -4.13
C THR A 214 -17.03 11.58 -4.43
N GLY A 215 -16.00 11.30 -3.64
CA GLY A 215 -15.14 10.13 -3.80
C GLY A 215 -14.08 10.02 -2.72
N TYR A 216 -13.46 8.83 -2.61
CA TYR A 216 -12.24 8.68 -1.85
C TYR A 216 -11.35 7.57 -2.41
N HIS A 217 -10.04 7.71 -2.19
CA HIS A 217 -9.03 6.78 -2.67
C HIS A 217 -7.99 6.48 -1.59
N THR A 218 -7.62 5.21 -1.44
CA THR A 218 -6.55 4.82 -0.51
C THR A 218 -5.19 5.04 -1.16
N PHE A 219 -4.25 5.61 -0.42
CA PHE A 219 -2.88 5.79 -0.88
C PHE A 219 -1.87 5.65 0.26
N ARG A 220 -0.61 5.43 -0.11
CA ARG A 220 0.54 5.36 0.77
C ARG A 220 1.75 5.91 0.04
N ILE A 221 2.63 6.62 0.74
CA ILE A 221 3.85 7.19 0.16
C ILE A 221 5.08 6.54 0.80
N THR A 222 6.05 6.19 -0.03
CA THR A 222 7.40 5.79 0.38
C THR A 222 8.36 6.95 0.14
N ARG A 223 9.06 7.39 1.18
CA ARG A 223 10.02 8.50 1.17
C ARG A 223 11.45 7.99 1.36
N PHE A 224 12.42 8.70 0.80
CA PHE A 224 13.85 8.37 0.83
C PHE A 224 14.75 9.62 0.86
#